data_AF-M1BU64-F1
#
_entry.id   AF-M1BU64-F1
#
_cell.length_a   1.000
_cell.length_b   1.000
_cell.length_c   1.000
_cell.angle_alpha   90.00
_cell.angle_beta   90.00
_cell.angle_gamma   90.00
#
_symmetry.space_group_name_H-M   'P 1'
#
loop_
_entity.id
_entity.type
_entity.pdbx_description
1 polymer ?
#
loop_
_entity_poly.entity_id
_entity_poly.type
_entity_poly.pdbx_seq_one_letter_code
_entity_poly.pdbx_strand_id
1 'polypeptide(L)' 'MDNSLSWEELASLKSLMVISLNQNHIATLPPEVGTLTGLRQLHIAHNELTGLPSEIGLLTSLEVLKVNNNR' A
#
# COMPACT_ATOMS: atom_id res chain seq x y z
N MET A 1 20.20 -1.26 -11.48
CA MET A 1 20.06 -1.84 -10.14
C MET A 1 19.03 -0.98 -9.46
N ASP A 2 17.78 -1.43 -9.46
CA ASP A 2 16.71 -0.72 -8.79
C ASP A 2 16.96 -0.84 -7.29
N ASN A 3 17.11 0.30 -6.61
CA ASN A 3 17.32 0.37 -5.16
C ASN A 3 15.99 0.58 -4.43
N SER A 4 14.85 0.34 -5.09
CA SER A 4 13.55 0.34 -4.43
C SER A 4 13.38 -0.92 -3.57
N LEU A 5 12.94 -0.72 -2.33
CA LEU A 5 12.55 -1.83 -1.46
C LEU A 5 11.36 -2.58 -2.06
N SER A 6 11.39 -3.91 -2.04
CA SER A 6 10.24 -4.75 -2.40
C SER A 6 9.15 -4.69 -1.33
N TRP A 7 7.95 -5.18 -1.65
CA TRP A 7 6.85 -5.26 -0.68
C TRP A 7 7.14 -6.26 0.45
N GLU A 8 7.84 -7.36 0.17
CA GLU A 8 8.31 -8.29 1.19
C GLU A 8 9.37 -7.65 2.10
N GLU A 9 10.26 -6.84 1.54
CA GLU A 9 11.25 -6.09 2.31
C GLU A 9 10.57 -5.04 3.21
N LEU A 10 9.54 -4.36 2.72
CA LEU A 10 8.71 -3.46 3.54
C LEU A 10 7.98 -4.22 4.66
N ALA A 11 7.47 -5.43 4.40
CA ALA A 11 6.83 -6.27 5.42
C ALA A 11 7.80 -6.73 6.51
N SER A 12 9.10 -6.83 6.20
CA SER A 12 10.13 -7.16 7.18
C SER A 12 10.36 -6.04 8.21
N LEU A 13 9.95 -4.81 7.90
CA LEU A 13 10.06 -3.66 8.80
C LEU A 13 9.00 -3.77 9.90
N LYS A 14 9.37 -4.41 11.01
CA LYS A 14 8.48 -4.72 12.15
C LYS A 14 7.76 -3.53 12.80
N SER A 15 8.13 -2.31 12.46
CA SER A 15 7.53 -1.07 12.98
C SER A 15 6.89 -0.21 11.90
N LEU A 16 6.75 -0.72 10.67
CA LEU A 16 6.10 0.01 9.59
C LEU A 16 4.58 0.03 9.80
N MET A 17 4.07 1.18 10.23
CA MET A 17 2.65 1.38 10.55
C MET A 17 1.94 2.27 9.52
N VAL A 18 2.69 3.07 8.77
CA VAL A 18 2.14 4.08 7.86
C VAL A 18 2.91 4.02 6.54
N ILE A 19 2.16 3.93 5.44
CA ILE A 19 2.67 4.07 4.08
C ILE A 19 1.91 5.21 3.40
N SER A 20 2.66 6.13 2.80
CA SER A 20 2.12 7.24 2.03
C SER A 20 2.71 7.25 0.63
N LEU A 21 1.87 6.95 -0.35
CA LEU A 21 2.16 6.91 -1.78
C LEU A 21 1.34 7.97 -2.55
N ASN A 22 0.83 8.99 -1.86
CA ASN A 22 0.03 10.05 -2.46
C ASN A 22 0.79 10.74 -3.62
N GLN A 23 0.05 11.21 -4.64
CA GLN A 23 0.59 12.00 -5.75
C GLN A 23 1.68 11.27 -6.56
N ASN A 24 1.43 10.02 -6.91
CA ASN A 24 2.27 9.23 -7.82
C ASN A 24 1.44 8.77 -9.04
N HIS A 25 2.04 7.92 -9.88
CA HIS A 25 1.41 7.31 -11.06
C HIS A 25 1.08 5.82 -10.82
N ILE A 26 0.62 5.47 -9.61
CA ILE A 26 0.33 4.08 -9.26
C ILE A 26 -1.01 3.67 -9.85
N ALA A 27 -0.97 2.78 -10.85
CA ALA A 27 -2.16 2.24 -11.50
C ALA A 27 -2.79 1.05 -10.75
N THR A 28 -1.96 0.27 -10.06
CA THR A 28 -2.35 -0.93 -9.30
C THR A 28 -1.44 -1.13 -8.11
N LEU A 29 -1.96 -1.72 -7.03
CA LEU A 29 -1.12 -2.30 -5.99
C LEU A 29 -0.90 -3.79 -6.27
N PRO A 30 0.30 -4.31 -6.02
CA PRO A 30 0.57 -5.72 -6.19
C PRO A 30 -0.01 -6.53 -5.01
N PRO A 31 -0.29 -7.83 -5.18
CA PRO A 31 -0.92 -8.66 -4.15
C PRO A 31 -0.10 -8.73 -2.85
N GLU A 32 1.22 -8.55 -2.94
CA GLU A 32 2.15 -8.53 -1.82
C GLU A 32 1.85 -7.40 -0.82
N VAL A 33 1.05 -6.39 -1.19
CA VAL A 33 0.53 -5.40 -0.22
C VAL A 33 -0.14 -6.09 0.97
N GLY A 34 -0.81 -7.22 0.76
CA GLY A 34 -1.48 -7.99 1.82
C GLY A 34 -0.53 -8.60 2.86
N THR A 35 0.79 -8.63 2.59
CA THR A 35 1.79 -9.11 3.57
C THR A 35 2.05 -8.09 4.68
N LEU A 36 1.68 -6.82 4.47
CA LEU A 36 1.87 -5.72 5.42
C LEU A 36 0.86 -5.74 6.57
N THR A 37 0.69 -6.89 7.22
CA THR A 37 -0.34 -7.15 8.25
C THR A 37 -0.28 -6.22 9.47
N GLY A 38 0.86 -5.56 9.73
CA GLY A 38 1.03 -4.55 10.78
C GLY A 38 0.72 -3.11 10.35
N LEU A 39 0.41 -2.87 9.07
CA LEU A 39 0.13 -1.54 8.55
C LEU A 39 -1.20 -1.02 9.08
N ARG A 40 -1.19 0.20 9.62
CA ARG A 40 -2.38 0.88 10.17
C ARG A 40 -2.93 1.95 9.24
N GLN A 41 -2.08 2.59 8.44
CA GLN A 41 -2.51 3.64 7.52
C GLN A 41 -1.87 3.45 6.14
N LEU A 42 -2.71 3.43 5.11
CA LEU A 42 -2.31 3.40 3.72
C LEU A 42 -2.93 4.59 2.98
N HIS A 43 -2.07 5.51 2.52
CA HIS A 43 -2.49 6.67 1.75
C HIS A 43 -2.02 6.56 0.30
N ILE A 44 -2.96 6.45 -0.65
CA ILE A 44 -2.72 6.35 -2.10
C ILE A 44 -3.68 7.33 -2.80
N ALA A 45 -3.90 8.50 -2.21
CA ALA A 45 -4.72 9.53 -2.83
C ALA A 45 -3.98 10.15 -4.02
N HIS A 46 -4.71 10.67 -5.02
CA HIS A 46 -4.12 11.32 -6.20
C HIS A 46 -3.15 10.42 -6.97
N ASN A 47 -3.61 9.22 -7.35
CA ASN A 47 -2.90 8.29 -8.24
C ASN A 47 -3.80 7.90 -9.42
N GLU A 48 -3.42 6.86 -10.16
CA GLU A 48 -4.15 6.33 -11.33
C GLU A 48 -4.81 4.98 -10.99
N LEU A 49 -5.13 4.77 -9.70
CA LEU A 49 -5.54 3.47 -9.20
C LEU A 49 -6.90 3.05 -9.77
N THR A 50 -6.90 2.03 -10.62
CA THR A 50 -8.13 1.52 -11.28
C THR A 50 -8.91 0.53 -10.39
N GLY A 51 -8.23 -0.03 -9.39
CA GLY A 51 -8.82 -0.98 -8.44
C GLY A 51 -7.85 -1.34 -7.33
N LEU A 52 -8.39 -1.93 -6.26
CA LEU A 52 -7.61 -2.51 -5.18
C LEU A 52 -7.49 -4.03 -5.39
N PRO A 53 -6.32 -4.64 -5.14
CA PRO A 53 -6.20 -6.09 -5.10
C PRO A 53 -7.05 -6.65 -3.95
N SER A 54 -7.56 -7.88 -4.12
CA SER A 54 -8.34 -8.59 -3.08
C SER A 54 -7.58 -8.71 -1.75
N GLU A 55 -6.27 -8.78 -1.84
CA GLU A 55 -5.30 -8.93 -0.76
C GLU A 55 -5.29 -7.71 0.17
N ILE A 56 -5.91 -6.58 -0.22
CA ILE A 56 -6.14 -5.47 0.70
C ILE A 56 -6.94 -5.90 1.93
N GLY A 57 -7.78 -6.94 1.81
CA GLY A 57 -8.52 -7.53 2.92
C GLY A 57 -7.65 -8.29 3.93
N LEU A 58 -6.39 -8.58 3.60
CA LEU A 58 -5.42 -9.22 4.50
C LEU A 58 -4.74 -8.23 5.44
N LEU A 59 -4.90 -6.92 5.21
CA LEU A 59 -4.38 -5.86 6.07
C LEU A 59 -5.21 -5.74 7.36
N THR A 60 -5.12 -6.75 8.22
CA THR A 60 -5.96 -6.90 9.42
C THR A 60 -5.79 -5.79 10.46
N SER A 61 -4.67 -5.07 10.44
CA SER A 61 -4.42 -3.90 11.31
C SER A 61 -4.78 -2.56 10.67
N LEU A 62 -5.30 -2.53 9.43
CA LEU A 62 -5.54 -1.29 8.71
C LEU A 62 -6.73 -0.54 9.30
N GLU A 63 -6.49 0.71 9.67
CA GLU A 63 -7.50 1.61 10.25
C GLU A 63 -7.88 2.73 9.29
N VAL A 64 -6.94 3.15 8.44
CA VAL A 64 -7.14 4.24 7.50
C VAL A 64 -6.67 3.82 6.11
N LEU A 65 -7.61 3.81 5.16
CA LEU A 65 -7.35 3.67 3.74
C LEU A 65 -7.80 4.94 3.00
N LYS A 66 -6.87 5.71 2.44
CA LYS A 66 -7.18 6.90 1.63
C LYS A 66 -6.90 6.64 0.16
N VAL A 67 -7.97 6.56 -0.63
CA VAL A 67 -7.93 6.28 -2.09
C VAL A 67 -8.67 7.35 -2.90
N ASN A 68 -8.89 8.53 -2.33
CA ASN A 68 -9.57 9.62 -3.03
C ASN A 68 -8.74 10.14 -4.21
N ASN A 69 -9.44 10.63 -5.24
CA ASN A 69 -8.82 11.19 -6.45
C ASN A 69 -7.93 10.20 -7.23
N ASN A 70 -8.37 8.94 -7.33
CA ASN A 70 -7.84 7.97 -8.28
C ASN A 70 -8.73 7.91 -9.52
N ARG A 71 -8.14 7.85 -10.71
CA ARG A 71 -8.83 7.80 -12.00
C ARG A 71 -8.19 6.80 -12.93
#